data_AF-A0A8J4M0L3-F1
#
_entry.id   AF-A0A8J4M0L3-F1
#
_cell.length_a   1.000
_cell.length_b   1.000
_cell.length_c   1.000
_cell.angle_alpha   90.00
_cell.angle_beta   90.00
_cell.angle_gamma   90.00
#
_symmetry.space_group_name_H-M   'P 1'
#
loop_
_entity.id
_entity.type
_entity.pdbx_description
1 polymer ?
#
loop_
_entity_poly.entity_id
_entity_poly.type
_entity_poly.pdbx_seq_one_letter_code
_entity_poly.pdbx_strand_id
1 'polypeptide(L)'
;MKYPTPSNITSRRTSVVNYLLLLQLVLVAILFGLSGDAAPTAKPPPPKPPVKPPPSSKPPAKVPPSPKPLSQPPPSSKPPLKPPPSPPKPKPPPPAKPPPPSPPPPTIKGYAVRLVGAQRTNGRIIGRLQVHIAGDPFLYWGYHENDGWAPICDDFSLSAAEAKMFCNKLNFQYGRQFFGDGISTLRPDETNPPTPLGYLTCQGDTRPPDLIATGFIGMSNYDDRTIGCFLYPVTCDRQVLVALECSDTPFPAGPSPPPRPPSPPPPPPPPPDTRYSIQVVTPEENLLSGFPLDGDRVMLLVNSSADGRTGDPVWAPLCASDADVNPASQDDSVAYIACHQLNNWFNALGYHMYPSRGKPLRIPKVPLAPSGGMKSVFNPSNYTHWVTVVGSANIQGLRMVQELKLQVTTTPCPSGYLYTIACPQVLR
;
A
#
# COMPACT_ATOMS: atom_id res chain seq x y z
N MET A 1 -26.37 53.73 19.86
CA MET A 1 -24.96 53.30 19.76
C MET A 1 -24.74 52.73 18.37
N LYS A 2 -23.90 53.37 17.54
CA LYS A 2 -23.55 52.92 16.18
C LYS A 2 -22.25 52.13 16.25
N TYR A 3 -22.24 50.90 15.75
CA TYR A 3 -21.02 50.10 15.59
C TYR A 3 -20.31 50.44 14.27
N PRO A 4 -18.97 50.49 14.24
CA PRO A 4 -18.22 50.78 13.03
C PRO A 4 -18.06 49.54 12.14
N THR A 5 -18.09 49.76 10.82
CA THR A 5 -17.90 48.77 9.77
C THR A 5 -16.42 48.34 9.62
N PRO A 6 -16.14 47.07 9.26
CA PRO A 6 -14.78 46.56 9.12
C PRO A 6 -14.30 46.72 7.67
N SER A 7 -13.51 47.75 7.41
CA SER A 7 -12.82 47.91 6.12
C SER A 7 -11.47 48.59 6.33
N ASN A 8 -10.48 47.85 6.87
CA ASN A 8 -9.07 48.29 6.80
C ASN A 8 -7.99 47.23 7.15
N ILE A 9 -8.32 45.95 7.34
CA ILE A 9 -7.33 44.94 7.80
C ILE A 9 -6.55 44.30 6.64
N THR A 10 -7.04 44.37 5.40
CA THR A 10 -6.45 43.65 4.26
C THR A 10 -5.18 44.29 3.70
N SER A 11 -4.91 45.57 3.97
CA SER A 11 -3.78 46.30 3.37
C SER A 11 -2.42 46.07 4.07
N ARG A 12 -2.42 45.71 5.36
CA ARG A 12 -1.16 45.51 6.10
C ARG A 12 -0.50 44.15 5.87
N ARG A 13 -1.24 43.13 5.41
CA ARG A 13 -0.70 41.77 5.24
C ARG A 13 0.12 41.61 3.96
N THR A 14 -0.23 42.30 2.88
CA THR A 14 0.52 42.27 1.61
C THR A 14 1.90 42.93 1.73
N SER A 15 2.04 43.94 2.58
CA SER A 15 3.32 44.64 2.75
C SER A 15 4.39 43.80 3.46
N VAL A 16 3.99 42.97 4.44
CA VAL A 16 4.92 42.10 5.19
C VAL A 16 5.42 40.93 4.34
N VAL A 17 4.56 40.37 3.48
CA VAL A 17 4.92 39.26 2.59
C VAL A 17 5.95 39.72 1.53
N ASN A 18 5.77 40.91 0.97
CA ASN A 18 6.73 41.45 -0.01
C ASN A 18 8.11 41.74 0.61
N TYR A 19 8.16 42.18 1.87
CA TYR A 19 9.43 42.41 2.57
C TYR A 19 10.19 41.12 2.85
N LEU A 20 9.49 40.05 3.23
CA LEU A 20 10.10 38.73 3.48
C LEU A 20 10.63 38.10 2.17
N LEU A 21 9.92 38.28 1.05
CA LEU A 21 10.36 37.76 -0.25
C LEU A 21 11.63 38.47 -0.75
N LEU A 22 11.72 39.79 -0.55
CA LEU A 22 12.91 40.58 -0.88
C LEU A 22 14.11 40.18 -0.01
N LEU A 23 13.88 39.94 1.29
CA LEU A 23 14.94 39.50 2.20
C LEU A 23 15.51 38.12 1.80
N GLN A 24 14.64 37.19 1.40
CA GLN A 24 15.04 35.87 0.90
C GLN A 24 15.89 35.96 -0.37
N LEU A 25 15.50 36.80 -1.33
CA LEU A 25 16.25 36.97 -2.57
C LEU A 25 17.64 37.58 -2.35
N VAL A 26 17.78 38.52 -1.41
CA VAL A 26 19.07 39.10 -1.03
C VAL A 26 19.98 38.05 -0.37
N LEU A 27 19.43 37.21 0.52
CA LEU A 27 20.18 36.14 1.18
C LEU A 27 20.70 35.09 0.19
N VAL A 28 19.88 34.72 -0.80
CA VAL A 28 20.29 33.81 -1.88
C VAL A 28 21.41 34.43 -2.72
N ALA A 29 21.30 35.71 -3.10
CA ALA A 29 22.35 36.38 -3.87
C ALA A 29 23.69 36.46 -3.13
N ILE A 30 23.67 36.67 -1.80
CA ILE A 30 24.88 36.70 -0.97
C ILE A 30 25.52 35.30 -0.90
N LEU A 31 24.72 34.25 -0.78
CA LEU A 31 25.23 32.87 -0.73
C LEU A 31 25.88 32.43 -2.05
N PHE A 32 25.32 32.84 -3.19
CA PHE A 32 25.91 32.52 -4.50
C PHE A 32 27.11 33.42 -4.87
N GLY A 33 27.17 34.65 -4.36
CA GLY A 33 28.28 35.59 -4.62
C GLY A 33 29.61 35.24 -3.94
N LEU A 34 29.60 34.37 -2.93
CA LEU A 34 30.80 33.97 -2.17
C LEU A 34 31.46 32.68 -2.68
N SER A 35 30.93 32.03 -3.71
CA SER A 35 31.46 30.78 -4.26
C SER A 35 32.34 31.04 -5.50
N GLY A 36 33.39 31.84 -5.32
CA GLY A 36 34.34 32.21 -6.38
C GLY A 36 35.71 31.57 -6.20
N ASP A 37 35.79 30.23 -6.16
CA ASP A 37 37.08 29.52 -6.17
C ASP A 37 37.23 28.68 -7.44
N ALA A 38 38.27 29.01 -8.20
CA ALA A 38 38.68 28.34 -9.42
C ALA A 38 39.14 26.90 -9.12
N ALA A 39 38.46 25.91 -9.70
CA ALA A 39 38.85 24.52 -9.61
C ALA A 39 40.19 24.28 -10.35
N PRO A 40 41.18 23.59 -9.74
CA PRO A 40 42.41 23.22 -10.41
C PRO A 40 42.16 22.03 -11.36
N THR A 41 42.61 22.17 -12.60
CA THR A 41 42.60 21.13 -13.63
C THR A 41 43.59 20.02 -13.30
N ALA A 42 43.09 18.92 -12.70
CA ALA A 42 43.88 17.70 -12.52
C ALA A 42 43.99 16.91 -13.83
N LYS A 43 45.23 16.56 -14.20
CA LYS A 43 45.58 15.73 -15.37
C LYS A 43 44.96 14.32 -15.26
N PRO A 44 44.45 13.73 -16.35
CA PRO A 44 43.92 12.38 -16.33
C PRO A 44 45.03 11.34 -16.13
N PRO A 45 44.78 10.26 -15.34
CA PRO A 45 45.74 9.18 -15.16
C PRO A 45 45.87 8.32 -16.44
N PRO A 46 47.05 7.70 -16.66
CA PRO A 46 47.32 6.91 -17.85
C PRO A 46 46.47 5.62 -17.91
N PRO A 47 46.19 5.12 -19.12
CA PRO A 47 45.33 3.96 -19.32
C PRO A 47 45.98 2.67 -18.78
N LYS A 48 45.20 1.88 -18.04
CA LYS A 48 45.63 0.56 -17.55
C LYS A 48 45.77 -0.44 -18.71
N PRO A 49 46.76 -1.36 -18.65
CA PRO A 49 46.95 -2.38 -19.67
C PRO A 49 45.82 -3.43 -19.66
N PRO A 50 45.55 -4.07 -20.82
CA PRO A 50 44.44 -4.99 -20.98
C PRO A 50 44.67 -6.29 -20.19
N VAL A 51 43.68 -6.65 -19.37
CA VAL A 51 43.65 -7.89 -18.62
C VAL A 51 43.27 -9.04 -19.56
N LYS A 52 44.11 -10.08 -19.63
CA LYS A 52 43.83 -11.31 -20.38
C LYS A 52 42.60 -12.04 -19.82
N PRO A 53 41.68 -12.52 -20.66
CA PRO A 53 40.54 -13.30 -20.20
C PRO A 53 40.99 -14.69 -19.69
N PRO A 54 40.37 -15.21 -18.62
CA PRO A 54 40.65 -16.54 -18.11
C PRO A 54 40.11 -17.64 -19.06
N PRO A 55 40.72 -18.83 -19.04
CA PRO A 55 40.38 -19.92 -19.94
C PRO A 55 38.99 -20.49 -19.64
N SER A 56 38.16 -20.52 -20.67
CA SER A 56 36.85 -21.17 -20.70
C SER A 56 37.00 -22.67 -20.45
N SER A 57 36.41 -23.17 -19.36
CA SER A 57 36.38 -24.60 -19.07
C SER A 57 34.95 -25.14 -19.00
N LYS A 58 34.73 -26.08 -19.92
CA LYS A 58 33.81 -27.23 -19.89
C LYS A 58 32.37 -27.04 -20.39
N PRO A 59 31.95 -27.79 -21.43
CA PRO A 59 30.56 -27.83 -21.88
C PRO A 59 29.70 -28.70 -20.95
N PRO A 60 28.41 -28.35 -20.74
CA PRO A 60 27.49 -29.17 -19.98
C PRO A 60 27.09 -30.43 -20.75
N ALA A 61 26.97 -31.53 -20.00
CA ALA A 61 26.58 -32.84 -20.47
C ALA A 61 25.16 -32.83 -21.08
N LYS A 62 25.00 -33.57 -22.19
CA LYS A 62 23.72 -33.80 -22.86
C LYS A 62 22.74 -34.52 -21.93
N VAL A 63 21.59 -33.88 -21.67
CA VAL A 63 20.42 -34.49 -21.03
C VAL A 63 19.71 -35.40 -22.06
N PRO A 64 19.33 -36.65 -21.70
CA PRO A 64 18.57 -37.52 -22.58
C PRO A 64 17.12 -37.03 -22.75
N PRO A 65 16.50 -37.20 -23.93
CA PRO A 65 15.10 -36.82 -24.14
C PRO A 65 14.13 -37.76 -23.42
N SER A 66 13.17 -37.17 -22.70
CA SER A 66 12.03 -37.89 -22.11
C SER A 66 11.15 -38.55 -23.17
N PRO A 67 10.58 -39.75 -22.89
CA PRO A 67 9.74 -40.46 -23.83
C PRO A 67 8.37 -39.78 -24.03
N LYS A 68 7.90 -39.78 -25.28
CA LYS A 68 6.58 -39.28 -25.69
C LYS A 68 5.45 -40.09 -25.03
N PRO A 69 4.35 -39.43 -24.59
CA PRO A 69 3.15 -40.12 -24.16
C PRO A 69 2.47 -40.84 -25.33
N LEU A 70 2.11 -42.10 -25.12
CA LEU A 70 1.33 -42.93 -26.05
C LEU A 70 -0.10 -42.39 -26.17
N SER A 71 -0.50 -42.07 -27.41
CA SER A 71 -1.87 -41.75 -27.77
C SER A 71 -2.78 -42.97 -27.58
N GLN A 72 -3.84 -42.83 -26.79
CA GLN A 72 -4.92 -43.82 -26.73
C GLN A 72 -5.87 -43.64 -27.93
N PRO A 73 -6.43 -44.74 -28.48
CA PRO A 73 -7.42 -44.66 -29.55
C PRO A 73 -8.80 -44.23 -29.00
N PRO A 74 -9.60 -43.48 -29.78
CA PRO A 74 -10.96 -43.13 -29.39
C PRO A 74 -11.88 -44.36 -29.42
N PRO A 75 -12.78 -44.52 -28.44
CA PRO A 75 -13.76 -45.60 -28.45
C PRO A 75 -14.83 -45.37 -29.52
N SER A 76 -15.03 -46.43 -30.31
CA SER A 76 -16.01 -46.54 -31.38
C SER A 76 -17.39 -46.97 -30.87
N SER A 77 -18.43 -46.52 -31.59
CA SER A 77 -19.82 -47.02 -31.65
C SER A 77 -20.79 -46.53 -30.55
N LYS A 78 -22.07 -46.22 -30.79
CA LYS A 78 -23.04 -46.59 -31.86
C LYS A 78 -23.99 -45.42 -32.20
N PRO A 79 -24.65 -45.41 -33.37
CA PRO A 79 -25.66 -44.41 -33.71
C PRO A 79 -26.98 -44.67 -32.95
N PRO A 80 -27.60 -43.66 -32.32
CA PRO A 80 -28.93 -43.81 -31.73
C PRO A 80 -30.02 -43.77 -32.81
N LEU A 81 -31.04 -44.59 -32.59
CA LEU A 81 -32.27 -44.69 -33.39
C LEU A 81 -32.95 -43.32 -33.54
N LYS A 82 -33.41 -43.05 -34.77
CA LYS A 82 -34.16 -41.84 -35.15
C LYS A 82 -35.44 -41.69 -34.31
N PRO A 83 -35.65 -40.56 -33.61
CA PRO A 83 -36.93 -40.25 -32.98
C PRO A 83 -37.99 -39.87 -34.03
N PRO A 84 -39.29 -40.00 -33.70
CA PRO A 84 -40.39 -39.62 -34.59
C PRO A 84 -40.37 -38.11 -34.89
N PRO A 85 -40.91 -37.68 -36.04
CA PRO A 85 -40.96 -36.26 -36.40
C PRO A 85 -41.82 -35.50 -35.38
N SER A 86 -41.19 -34.54 -34.72
CA SER A 86 -41.86 -33.64 -33.77
C SER A 86 -42.78 -32.67 -34.51
N PRO A 87 -43.91 -32.25 -33.90
CA PRO A 87 -44.81 -31.24 -34.46
C PRO A 87 -44.05 -29.94 -34.80
N PRO A 88 -44.51 -29.17 -35.80
CA PRO A 88 -43.86 -27.93 -36.19
C PRO A 88 -43.81 -26.97 -35.01
N LYS A 89 -42.58 -26.63 -34.58
CA LYS A 89 -42.33 -25.70 -33.48
C LYS A 89 -42.93 -24.33 -33.83
N PRO A 90 -43.75 -23.73 -32.95
CA PRO A 90 -44.22 -22.37 -33.10
C PRO A 90 -43.04 -21.41 -33.28
N LYS A 91 -43.17 -20.51 -34.25
CA LYS A 91 -42.15 -19.50 -34.58
C LYS A 91 -41.80 -18.71 -33.31
N PRO A 92 -40.52 -18.64 -32.89
CA PRO A 92 -40.15 -17.88 -31.71
C PRO A 92 -40.58 -16.42 -31.88
N PRO A 93 -41.19 -15.80 -30.86
CA PRO A 93 -41.43 -14.37 -30.89
C PRO A 93 -40.11 -13.63 -31.07
N PRO A 94 -40.11 -12.47 -31.76
CA PRO A 94 -38.90 -11.68 -31.95
C PRO A 94 -38.21 -11.42 -30.60
N PRO A 95 -36.87 -11.40 -30.54
CA PRO A 95 -36.14 -11.10 -29.32
C PRO A 95 -36.65 -9.78 -28.75
N ALA A 96 -37.18 -9.83 -27.53
CA ALA A 96 -37.57 -8.63 -26.81
C ALA A 96 -36.34 -7.72 -26.74
N LYS A 97 -36.50 -6.45 -27.15
CA LYS A 97 -35.43 -5.46 -27.01
C LYS A 97 -34.97 -5.46 -25.54
N PRO A 98 -33.65 -5.43 -25.28
CA PRO A 98 -33.13 -5.30 -23.93
C PRO A 98 -33.85 -4.13 -23.24
N PRO A 99 -34.35 -4.31 -21.99
CA PRO A 99 -34.95 -3.21 -21.29
C PRO A 99 -33.94 -2.07 -21.21
N PRO A 100 -34.35 -0.81 -21.48
CA PRO A 100 -33.46 0.32 -21.35
C PRO A 100 -32.82 0.32 -19.95
N PRO A 101 -31.52 0.67 -19.84
CA PRO A 101 -30.85 0.72 -18.55
C PRO A 101 -31.65 1.59 -17.59
N SER A 102 -31.94 1.06 -16.41
CA SER A 102 -32.70 1.78 -15.38
C SER A 102 -32.04 3.14 -15.15
N PRO A 103 -32.81 4.24 -15.12
CA PRO A 103 -32.23 5.55 -14.82
C PRO A 103 -31.49 5.48 -13.48
N PRO A 104 -30.31 6.13 -13.36
CA PRO A 104 -29.56 6.12 -12.12
C PRO A 104 -30.47 6.61 -10.98
N PRO A 105 -30.41 5.99 -9.79
CA PRO A 105 -31.19 6.43 -8.64
C PRO A 105 -31.00 7.93 -8.44
N PRO A 106 -32.07 8.71 -8.15
CA PRO A 106 -31.93 10.14 -7.92
C PRO A 106 -30.89 10.37 -6.82
N THR A 107 -29.80 11.05 -7.17
CA THR A 107 -28.80 11.50 -6.22
C THR A 107 -29.48 12.52 -5.33
N ILE A 108 -29.92 12.10 -4.13
CA ILE A 108 -30.50 13.03 -3.16
C ILE A 108 -29.34 13.90 -2.66
N LYS A 109 -29.19 15.08 -3.28
CA LYS A 109 -28.13 16.05 -2.97
C LYS A 109 -28.18 16.37 -1.47
N GLY A 110 -27.09 16.07 -0.75
CA GLY A 110 -26.90 16.48 0.64
C GLY A 110 -26.54 15.38 1.63
N TYR A 111 -26.66 14.10 1.26
CA TYR A 111 -26.33 13.00 2.17
C TYR A 111 -24.93 12.44 1.91
N ALA A 112 -24.16 12.27 2.97
CA ALA A 112 -22.83 11.64 2.96
C ALA A 112 -22.88 10.11 2.75
N VAL A 113 -24.00 9.57 2.27
CA VAL A 113 -24.31 8.14 2.21
C VAL A 113 -25.17 7.83 1.00
N ARG A 114 -24.89 6.74 0.28
CA ARG A 114 -25.70 6.23 -0.83
C ARG A 114 -25.69 4.70 -0.88
N LEU A 115 -26.68 4.13 -1.57
CA LEU A 115 -26.71 2.70 -1.93
C LEU A 115 -26.41 2.54 -3.41
N VAL A 116 -25.32 1.85 -3.73
CA VAL A 116 -24.92 1.54 -5.10
C VAL A 116 -25.48 0.19 -5.52
N GLY A 117 -25.87 0.08 -6.79
CA GLY A 117 -26.47 -1.13 -7.34
C GLY A 117 -27.84 -1.45 -6.76
N ALA A 118 -28.53 -0.42 -6.23
CA ALA A 118 -29.71 -0.60 -5.41
C ALA A 118 -30.89 -1.25 -6.16
N GLN A 119 -31.52 -2.22 -5.52
CA GLN A 119 -32.72 -2.91 -5.99
C GLN A 119 -33.90 -2.53 -5.08
N ARG A 120 -35.05 -2.20 -5.67
CA ARG A 120 -36.28 -1.91 -4.93
C ARG A 120 -37.24 -3.08 -5.02
N THR A 121 -37.76 -3.53 -3.89
CA THR A 121 -38.76 -4.62 -3.85
C THR A 121 -39.68 -4.41 -2.66
N ASN A 122 -40.99 -4.35 -2.89
CA ASN A 122 -42.03 -4.25 -1.84
C ASN A 122 -41.78 -3.13 -0.81
N GLY A 123 -41.44 -1.92 -1.26
CA GLY A 123 -41.17 -0.79 -0.37
C GLY A 123 -39.84 -0.88 0.40
N ARG A 124 -38.96 -1.81 0.00
CA ARG A 124 -37.59 -1.92 0.51
C ARG A 124 -36.59 -1.52 -0.55
N ILE A 125 -35.43 -1.05 -0.12
CA ILE A 125 -34.27 -0.82 -0.98
C ILE A 125 -33.09 -1.61 -0.43
N ILE A 126 -32.44 -2.37 -1.31
CA ILE A 126 -31.25 -3.17 -0.99
C ILE A 126 -30.11 -2.65 -1.86
N GLY A 127 -28.96 -2.33 -1.30
CA GLY A 127 -27.80 -1.95 -2.09
C GLY A 127 -26.52 -1.86 -1.28
N ARG A 128 -25.40 -1.70 -1.98
CA ARG A 128 -24.08 -1.59 -1.37
C ARG A 128 -23.90 -0.22 -0.74
N LEU A 129 -23.48 -0.18 0.52
CA LEU A 129 -23.21 1.07 1.21
C LEU A 129 -21.97 1.73 0.63
N GLN A 130 -22.14 2.97 0.17
CA GLN A 130 -21.03 3.88 -0.05
C GLN A 130 -21.24 5.15 0.74
N VAL A 131 -20.14 5.73 1.18
CA VAL A 131 -20.13 6.96 1.98
C VAL A 131 -19.30 8.00 1.26
N HIS A 132 -19.75 9.25 1.33
CA HIS A 132 -19.03 10.38 0.81
C HIS A 132 -18.22 10.99 1.94
N ILE A 133 -16.91 11.03 1.76
CA ILE A 133 -16.00 11.61 2.72
C ILE A 133 -16.11 13.12 2.54
N ALA A 134 -16.63 13.83 3.56
CA ALA A 134 -16.69 15.28 3.54
C ALA A 134 -15.27 15.82 3.29
N GLY A 135 -15.12 16.77 2.37
CA GLY A 135 -13.85 17.40 2.01
C GLY A 135 -13.30 18.26 3.13
N ASP A 136 -12.95 17.66 4.26
CA ASP A 136 -12.10 18.28 5.26
C ASP A 136 -10.70 18.39 4.63
N PRO A 137 -10.09 19.61 4.52
CA PRO A 137 -8.79 19.86 3.89
C PRO A 137 -7.67 18.91 4.31
N PHE A 138 -7.78 18.29 5.48
CA PHE A 138 -6.80 17.35 6.01
C PHE A 138 -7.03 15.88 5.60
N LEU A 139 -8.19 15.55 5.04
CA LEU A 139 -8.61 14.19 4.66
C LEU A 139 -8.64 13.95 3.13
N TYR A 140 -7.98 14.82 2.35
CA TYR A 140 -8.06 14.90 0.88
C TYR A 140 -7.42 13.76 0.08
N TRP A 141 -6.79 12.76 0.70
CA TRP A 141 -5.88 11.88 -0.03
C TRP A 141 -6.54 10.54 -0.45
N GLY A 142 -6.58 10.29 -1.76
CA GLY A 142 -6.93 9.00 -2.39
C GLY A 142 -8.38 8.85 -2.86
N TYR A 143 -9.30 9.71 -2.43
CA TYR A 143 -10.73 9.57 -2.77
C TYR A 143 -11.24 10.57 -3.82
N HIS A 144 -10.36 11.40 -4.39
CA HIS A 144 -10.69 12.26 -5.54
C HIS A 144 -11.11 11.47 -6.78
N GLU A 145 -10.58 10.25 -6.95
CA GLU A 145 -10.83 9.43 -8.14
C GLU A 145 -12.29 9.00 -8.28
N ASN A 146 -13.08 9.09 -7.21
CA ASN A 146 -14.49 8.69 -7.17
C ASN A 146 -15.40 9.77 -6.58
N ASP A 147 -15.08 11.05 -6.79
CA ASP A 147 -15.83 12.19 -6.25
C ASP A 147 -16.04 12.10 -4.72
N GLY A 148 -15.04 11.59 -3.99
CA GLY A 148 -15.09 11.44 -2.53
C GLY A 148 -15.88 10.22 -2.02
N TRP A 149 -16.40 9.36 -2.91
CA TRP A 149 -17.17 8.17 -2.52
C TRP A 149 -16.28 6.95 -2.29
N ALA A 150 -16.50 6.26 -1.18
CA ALA A 150 -15.81 5.02 -0.80
C ALA A 150 -16.81 3.93 -0.40
N PRO A 151 -16.60 2.66 -0.79
CA PRO A 151 -17.34 1.55 -0.20
C PRO A 151 -16.82 1.23 1.19
N ILE A 152 -17.67 0.61 2.02
CA ILE A 152 -17.30 0.18 3.37
C ILE A 152 -17.04 -1.33 3.37
N CYS A 153 -15.93 -1.76 3.96
CA CYS A 153 -15.62 -3.16 4.23
C CYS A 153 -16.54 -3.71 5.30
N ASP A 154 -16.98 -4.95 5.10
CA ASP A 154 -17.62 -5.71 6.16
C ASP A 154 -16.56 -6.39 7.05
N ASP A 155 -15.94 -5.58 7.90
CA ASP A 155 -14.97 -6.01 8.92
C ASP A 155 -15.60 -6.14 10.31
N PHE A 156 -16.93 -6.28 10.34
CA PHE A 156 -17.76 -6.39 11.54
C PHE A 156 -17.82 -5.12 12.41
N SER A 157 -17.31 -3.98 11.95
CA SER A 157 -17.43 -2.72 12.67
C SER A 157 -18.84 -2.09 12.57
N LEU A 158 -19.68 -2.54 11.64
CA LEU A 158 -21.02 -2.01 11.42
C LEU A 158 -22.07 -2.88 12.14
N SER A 159 -22.70 -2.33 13.18
CA SER A 159 -23.77 -3.01 13.91
C SER A 159 -25.15 -2.70 13.32
N ALA A 160 -26.19 -3.33 13.89
CA ALA A 160 -27.57 -3.03 13.55
C ALA A 160 -27.96 -1.58 13.85
N ALA A 161 -27.32 -0.94 14.85
CA ALA A 161 -27.56 0.46 15.17
C ALA A 161 -27.05 1.37 14.05
N GLU A 162 -25.82 1.16 13.56
CA GLU A 162 -25.27 1.91 12.44
C GLU A 162 -26.05 1.65 11.14
N ALA A 163 -26.45 0.39 10.88
CA ALA A 163 -27.28 0.06 9.72
C ALA A 163 -28.59 0.85 9.71
N LYS A 164 -29.30 0.89 10.85
CA LYS A 164 -30.51 1.69 11.02
C LYS A 164 -30.21 3.18 10.84
N MET A 165 -29.11 3.67 11.41
CA MET A 165 -28.70 5.06 11.33
C MET A 165 -28.45 5.50 9.87
N PHE A 166 -27.76 4.68 9.07
CA PHE A 166 -27.54 4.94 7.64
C PHE A 166 -28.84 4.88 6.83
N CYS A 167 -29.72 3.91 7.11
CA CYS A 167 -31.03 3.86 6.45
C CYS A 167 -31.91 5.07 6.80
N ASN A 168 -31.87 5.57 8.03
CA ASN A 168 -32.55 6.82 8.41
C ASN A 168 -32.07 8.00 7.57
N LYS A 169 -30.76 8.06 7.25
CA LYS A 169 -30.21 9.08 6.35
C LYS A 169 -30.69 8.98 4.90
N LEU A 170 -31.14 7.79 4.51
CA LEU A 170 -31.76 7.54 3.21
C LEU A 170 -33.30 7.69 3.27
N ASN A 171 -33.84 8.26 4.36
CA ASN A 171 -35.27 8.43 4.65
C ASN A 171 -36.05 7.13 4.86
N PHE A 172 -35.42 6.09 5.41
CA PHE A 172 -36.09 4.84 5.81
C PHE A 172 -36.03 4.66 7.32
N GLN A 173 -37.14 4.31 7.96
CA GLN A 173 -37.22 4.18 9.43
C GLN A 173 -36.49 2.94 9.98
N TYR A 174 -36.29 1.93 9.15
CA TYR A 174 -35.68 0.66 9.51
C TYR A 174 -34.51 0.37 8.58
N GLY A 175 -33.44 -0.19 9.16
CA GLY A 175 -32.26 -0.64 8.42
C GLY A 175 -31.64 -1.87 9.06
N ARG A 176 -31.13 -2.76 8.22
CA ARG A 176 -30.30 -3.89 8.63
C ARG A 176 -29.21 -4.15 7.60
N GLN A 177 -28.13 -4.80 8.03
CA GLN A 177 -27.13 -5.31 7.09
C GLN A 177 -27.75 -6.40 6.21
N PHE A 178 -27.37 -6.40 4.94
CA PHE A 178 -27.78 -7.37 3.93
C PHE A 178 -26.56 -8.10 3.40
N PHE A 179 -26.72 -9.39 3.13
CA PHE A 179 -25.68 -10.24 2.54
C PHE A 179 -26.22 -10.83 1.24
N GLY A 180 -25.54 -10.53 0.13
CA GLY A 180 -25.87 -11.13 -1.15
C GLY A 180 -24.78 -10.90 -2.20
N ASP A 181 -24.52 -11.94 -3.00
CA ASP A 181 -23.53 -11.89 -4.08
C ASP A 181 -23.86 -10.77 -5.08
N GLY A 182 -22.84 -10.03 -5.51
CA GLY A 182 -23.00 -8.91 -6.45
C GLY A 182 -23.63 -7.63 -5.85
N ILE A 183 -23.95 -7.65 -4.55
CA ILE A 183 -24.33 -6.47 -3.77
C ILE A 183 -23.30 -6.22 -2.67
N SER A 184 -22.95 -7.26 -1.91
CA SER A 184 -21.90 -7.24 -0.89
C SER A 184 -20.51 -7.51 -1.47
N THR A 185 -20.37 -7.54 -2.79
CA THR A 185 -19.09 -7.66 -3.49
C THR A 185 -18.98 -6.56 -4.55
N LEU A 186 -17.76 -6.29 -5.00
CA LEU A 186 -17.55 -5.49 -6.20
C LEU A 186 -18.20 -6.20 -7.38
N ARG A 187 -18.85 -5.42 -8.26
CA ARG A 187 -19.42 -5.98 -9.47
C ARG A 187 -18.35 -6.10 -10.56
N PRO A 188 -18.43 -7.09 -11.46
CA PRO A 188 -17.45 -7.24 -12.53
C PRO A 188 -17.36 -6.04 -13.48
N ASP A 189 -18.41 -5.23 -13.57
CA ASP A 189 -18.49 -4.02 -14.40
C ASP A 189 -17.91 -2.76 -13.74
N GLU A 190 -17.50 -2.83 -12.46
CA GLU A 190 -16.84 -1.73 -11.76
C GLU A 190 -15.34 -1.71 -12.10
N THR A 191 -14.99 -1.11 -13.24
CA THR A 191 -13.60 -0.78 -13.57
C THR A 191 -13.10 0.33 -12.64
N ASN A 192 -12.09 0.02 -11.81
CA ASN A 192 -11.47 0.91 -10.82
C ASN A 192 -12.37 1.27 -9.62
N PRO A 193 -12.76 0.30 -8.79
CA PRO A 193 -13.53 0.59 -7.60
C PRO A 193 -12.70 1.41 -6.60
N PRO A 194 -13.31 2.35 -5.88
CA PRO A 194 -12.61 3.11 -4.84
C PRO A 194 -12.05 2.15 -3.79
N THR A 195 -10.87 2.47 -3.25
CA THR A 195 -10.30 1.75 -2.12
C THR A 195 -11.34 1.65 -1.00
N PRO A 196 -11.68 0.46 -0.50
CA PRO A 196 -12.62 0.35 0.60
C PRO A 196 -12.10 0.98 1.89
N LEU A 197 -13.01 1.56 2.66
CA LEU A 197 -12.76 2.01 4.04
C LEU A 197 -13.38 1.02 5.03
N GLY A 198 -12.92 1.03 6.27
CA GLY A 198 -13.47 0.17 7.32
C GLY A 198 -13.25 0.74 8.70
N TYR A 199 -13.34 -0.14 9.68
CA TYR A 199 -13.21 0.11 11.11
C TYR A 199 -14.10 1.27 11.56
N LEU A 200 -15.35 1.25 11.10
CA LEU A 200 -16.33 2.30 11.39
C LEU A 200 -16.48 2.48 12.90
N THR A 201 -16.12 3.66 13.42
CA THR A 201 -16.36 4.01 14.83
C THR A 201 -17.32 5.19 14.89
N CYS A 202 -18.54 4.93 15.34
CA CYS A 202 -19.57 5.96 15.50
C CYS A 202 -19.64 6.41 16.97
N GLN A 203 -19.94 7.70 17.15
CA GLN A 203 -20.28 8.38 18.41
C GLN A 203 -20.13 7.60 19.75
N GLY A 204 -19.15 7.98 20.57
CA GLY A 204 -19.00 7.49 21.96
C GLY A 204 -18.09 6.28 22.14
N ASP A 205 -17.80 5.55 21.05
CA ASP A 205 -16.76 4.54 21.08
C ASP A 205 -15.38 5.20 21.23
N THR A 206 -14.57 4.66 22.14
CA THR A 206 -13.18 5.09 22.28
C THR A 206 -12.49 4.92 20.95
N ARG A 207 -12.08 6.04 20.33
CA ARG A 207 -11.26 6.00 19.14
C ARG A 207 -10.05 5.10 19.44
N PRO A 208 -9.70 4.16 18.55
CA PRO A 208 -8.42 3.46 18.64
C PRO A 208 -7.31 4.51 18.78
N PRO A 209 -6.49 4.49 19.85
CA PRO A 209 -5.54 5.56 20.14
C PRO A 209 -4.49 5.73 19.04
N ASP A 210 -4.26 4.69 18.23
CA ASP A 210 -3.17 4.63 17.25
C ASP A 210 -3.64 4.77 15.80
N LEU A 211 -4.94 4.92 15.53
CA LEU A 211 -5.43 5.10 14.16
C LEU A 211 -5.91 6.53 13.91
N ILE A 212 -5.41 7.13 12.83
CA ILE A 212 -5.91 8.42 12.33
C ILE A 212 -7.06 8.12 11.37
N ALA A 213 -8.22 8.74 11.62
CA ALA A 213 -9.37 8.59 10.75
C ALA A 213 -9.08 9.17 9.35
N THR A 214 -9.34 8.38 8.30
CA THR A 214 -9.28 8.81 6.88
C THR A 214 -10.51 9.59 6.47
N GLY A 215 -11.65 9.35 7.12
CA GLY A 215 -12.89 10.00 6.77
C GLY A 215 -13.75 10.26 8.00
N PHE A 216 -14.61 11.26 7.87
CA PHE A 216 -15.70 11.51 8.81
C PHE A 216 -17.01 11.59 8.05
N ILE A 217 -17.99 10.80 8.51
CA ILE A 217 -19.36 10.86 8.04
C ILE A 217 -20.13 11.71 9.05
N GLY A 218 -20.44 12.95 8.67
CA GLY A 218 -21.33 13.80 9.44
C GLY A 218 -22.75 13.23 9.42
N MET A 219 -23.30 12.93 10.60
CA MET A 219 -24.65 12.37 10.74
C MET A 219 -25.70 13.43 11.11
N SER A 220 -25.33 14.72 11.16
CA SER A 220 -26.26 15.85 11.23
C SER A 220 -26.32 16.60 9.89
N ASN A 221 -27.44 17.24 9.60
CA ASN A 221 -27.56 18.16 8.46
C ASN A 221 -26.80 19.49 8.71
N TYR A 222 -26.26 19.66 9.91
CA TYR A 222 -25.42 20.76 10.34
C TYR A 222 -23.99 20.26 10.59
N ASP A 223 -22.99 21.13 10.52
CA ASP A 223 -21.55 20.89 10.79
C ASP A 223 -21.23 20.43 12.23
N ASP A 224 -22.18 19.83 12.94
CA ASP A 224 -21.98 19.29 14.27
C ASP A 224 -21.13 18.01 14.20
N ARG A 225 -19.81 18.21 14.29
CA ARG A 225 -18.80 17.13 14.35
C ARG A 225 -18.98 16.22 15.57
N THR A 226 -19.90 16.51 16.49
CA THR A 226 -20.16 15.67 17.67
C THR A 226 -20.99 14.43 17.36
N ILE A 227 -21.67 14.38 16.21
CA ILE A 227 -22.53 13.25 15.82
C ILE A 227 -22.07 12.74 14.45
N GLY A 228 -21.17 11.75 14.46
CA GLY A 228 -20.73 11.12 13.23
C GLY A 228 -19.91 9.86 13.43
N CYS A 229 -19.46 9.33 12.30
CA CYS A 229 -18.65 8.13 12.26
C CYS A 229 -17.28 8.43 11.66
N PHE A 230 -16.24 7.94 12.29
CA PHE A 230 -14.89 7.92 11.73
C PHE A 230 -14.69 6.65 10.92
N LEU A 231 -13.92 6.79 9.85
CA LEU A 231 -13.56 5.73 8.91
C LEU A 231 -12.05 5.64 8.85
N TYR A 232 -11.53 4.43 8.66
CA TYR A 232 -10.11 4.16 8.64
C TYR A 232 -9.72 3.38 7.38
N PRO A 233 -8.46 3.46 6.94
CA PRO A 233 -7.99 2.69 5.82
C PRO A 233 -7.82 1.24 6.27
N VAL A 234 -8.41 0.30 5.54
CA VAL A 234 -8.31 -1.14 5.84
C VAL A 234 -8.01 -1.91 4.56
N THR A 235 -7.42 -3.09 4.69
CA THR A 235 -7.36 -4.06 3.59
C THR A 235 -8.62 -4.91 3.62
N CYS A 236 -9.43 -4.82 2.57
CA CYS A 236 -10.64 -5.62 2.42
C CYS A 236 -10.31 -7.03 1.91
N ASP A 237 -9.64 -7.84 2.75
CA ASP A 237 -9.04 -9.12 2.34
C ASP A 237 -10.04 -10.11 1.72
N ARG A 238 -11.33 -9.95 2.03
CA ARG A 238 -12.40 -10.83 1.51
C ARG A 238 -13.18 -10.23 0.35
N GLN A 239 -12.88 -9.00 -0.08
CA GLN A 239 -13.71 -8.22 -1.02
C GLN A 239 -15.20 -8.14 -0.60
N VAL A 240 -15.48 -8.38 0.69
CA VAL A 240 -16.84 -8.29 1.24
C VAL A 240 -17.05 -6.85 1.68
N LEU A 241 -18.01 -6.22 1.04
CA LEU A 241 -18.43 -4.85 1.27
C LEU A 241 -19.78 -4.85 1.96
N VAL A 242 -20.01 -3.85 2.80
CA VAL A 242 -21.29 -3.65 3.47
C VAL A 242 -22.38 -3.41 2.43
N ALA A 243 -23.46 -4.17 2.53
CA ALA A 243 -24.73 -3.86 1.90
C ALA A 243 -25.80 -3.66 2.97
N LEU A 244 -26.78 -2.80 2.68
CA LEU A 244 -27.89 -2.50 3.57
C LEU A 244 -29.21 -2.85 2.88
N GLU A 245 -30.15 -3.32 3.68
CA GLU A 245 -31.58 -3.35 3.36
C GLU A 245 -32.27 -2.29 4.22
N CYS A 246 -32.92 -1.31 3.58
CA CYS A 246 -33.66 -0.23 4.23
C CYS A 246 -35.16 -0.34 3.91
N SER A 247 -36.03 -0.02 4.88
CA SER A 247 -37.49 -0.07 4.74
C SER A 247 -38.20 0.95 5.63
N ASP A 248 -39.39 1.39 5.21
CA ASP A 248 -40.31 2.20 6.03
C ASP A 248 -41.19 1.37 6.96
N THR A 249 -41.23 0.06 6.72
CA THR A 249 -41.95 -0.89 7.57
C THR A 249 -40.96 -1.71 8.39
N PRO A 250 -41.30 -2.12 9.63
CA PRO A 250 -40.49 -3.06 10.37
C PRO A 250 -40.18 -4.29 9.52
N PHE A 251 -38.93 -4.74 9.54
CA PHE A 251 -38.62 -6.02 8.91
C PHE A 251 -39.42 -7.12 9.63
N PRO A 252 -39.99 -8.09 8.89
CA PRO A 252 -40.47 -9.30 9.53
C PRO A 252 -39.32 -9.88 10.34
N ALA A 253 -39.63 -10.51 11.48
CA ALA A 253 -38.63 -11.22 12.28
C ALA A 253 -37.76 -12.03 11.31
N GLY A 254 -36.53 -11.57 11.14
CA GLY A 254 -35.64 -12.18 10.17
C GLY A 254 -35.41 -13.62 10.57
N PRO A 255 -35.15 -14.54 9.62
CA PRO A 255 -34.42 -15.74 10.00
C PRO A 255 -33.22 -15.29 10.83
N SER A 256 -32.97 -15.96 11.96
CA SER A 256 -31.79 -15.71 12.78
C SER A 256 -30.59 -15.59 11.84
N PRO A 257 -29.71 -14.58 12.03
CA PRO A 257 -28.56 -14.43 11.15
C PRO A 257 -27.93 -15.80 10.96
N PRO A 258 -27.69 -16.24 9.71
CA PRO A 258 -27.19 -17.59 9.45
C PRO A 258 -26.05 -17.84 10.43
N PRO A 259 -26.04 -19.02 11.12
CA PRO A 259 -25.02 -19.31 12.10
C PRO A 259 -23.70 -18.96 11.45
N ARG A 260 -22.93 -18.08 12.12
CA ARG A 260 -21.67 -17.56 11.57
C ARG A 260 -20.98 -18.75 10.91
N PRO A 261 -20.58 -18.65 9.63
CA PRO A 261 -19.71 -19.66 9.05
C PRO A 261 -18.65 -19.95 10.10
N PRO A 262 -18.40 -21.22 10.46
CA PRO A 262 -17.45 -21.55 11.52
C PRO A 262 -16.24 -20.68 11.26
N SER A 263 -15.89 -19.86 12.27
CA SER A 263 -14.82 -18.86 12.12
C SER A 263 -13.72 -19.56 11.35
N PRO A 264 -13.36 -19.10 10.13
CA PRO A 264 -12.32 -19.76 9.38
C PRO A 264 -11.16 -19.95 10.36
N PRO A 265 -10.49 -21.12 10.32
CA PRO A 265 -9.41 -21.43 11.26
C PRO A 265 -8.60 -20.15 11.41
N PRO A 266 -8.41 -19.68 12.67
CA PRO A 266 -7.91 -18.34 12.94
C PRO A 266 -6.82 -18.07 11.92
N PRO A 267 -6.93 -16.96 11.16
CA PRO A 267 -5.97 -16.68 10.10
C PRO A 267 -4.59 -16.94 10.68
N PRO A 268 -3.69 -17.64 9.95
CA PRO A 268 -2.36 -17.92 10.45
C PRO A 268 -1.86 -16.64 11.11
N PRO A 269 -1.38 -16.71 12.36
CA PRO A 269 -1.08 -15.55 13.17
C PRO A 269 -0.41 -14.52 12.27
N PRO A 270 -0.90 -13.25 12.27
CA PRO A 270 -0.42 -12.24 11.34
C PRO A 270 1.10 -12.34 11.31
N PRO A 271 1.73 -12.34 10.12
CA PRO A 271 3.18 -12.45 10.02
C PRO A 271 3.77 -11.54 11.09
N PRO A 272 4.68 -12.06 11.95
CA PRO A 272 5.21 -11.31 13.08
C PRO A 272 5.52 -9.89 12.61
N ASP A 273 4.99 -8.89 13.32
CA ASP A 273 4.87 -7.51 12.85
C ASP A 273 6.09 -7.15 11.99
N THR A 274 5.79 -6.95 10.71
CA THR A 274 6.75 -6.97 9.61
C THR A 274 7.89 -5.97 9.83
N ARG A 275 7.61 -4.92 10.62
CA ARG A 275 8.56 -3.91 11.07
C ARG A 275 9.73 -4.50 11.86
N TYR A 276 9.51 -5.52 12.68
CA TYR A 276 10.55 -6.09 13.55
C TYR A 276 11.55 -6.98 12.82
N SER A 277 11.33 -7.25 11.54
CA SER A 277 12.25 -8.04 10.71
C SER A 277 13.23 -7.18 9.91
N ILE A 278 13.12 -5.84 9.98
CA ILE A 278 14.03 -4.90 9.34
C ILE A 278 14.49 -3.84 10.34
N GLN A 279 15.76 -3.47 10.26
CA GLN A 279 16.35 -2.38 11.02
C GLN A 279 17.15 -1.48 10.11
N VAL A 280 17.17 -0.21 10.45
CA VAL A 280 18.01 0.78 9.84
C VAL A 280 18.94 1.32 10.91
N VAL A 281 20.23 1.18 10.66
CA VAL A 281 21.28 1.46 11.63
C VAL A 281 22.13 2.61 11.10
N THR A 282 22.31 3.64 11.92
CA THR A 282 23.23 4.72 11.57
C THR A 282 24.64 4.15 11.40
N PRO A 283 25.31 4.41 10.26
CA PRO A 283 26.60 3.83 9.99
C PRO A 283 27.67 4.28 10.99
N GLU A 284 28.53 3.35 11.37
CA GLU A 284 29.64 3.59 12.27
C GLU A 284 30.69 4.51 11.64
N GLU A 285 31.45 5.26 12.47
CA GLU A 285 32.35 6.32 12.00
C GLU A 285 33.40 5.83 10.99
N ASN A 286 33.86 4.58 11.12
CA ASN A 286 34.83 3.98 10.20
C ASN A 286 34.25 3.60 8.83
N LEU A 287 32.93 3.64 8.66
CA LEU A 287 32.27 3.56 7.36
C LEU A 287 32.15 4.94 6.68
N LEU A 288 32.35 6.03 7.44
CA LEU A 288 32.17 7.41 6.98
C LEU A 288 33.49 7.94 6.43
N SER A 289 33.73 7.78 5.13
CA SER A 289 34.93 8.31 4.48
C SER A 289 34.84 9.83 4.20
N GLY A 290 34.60 10.66 5.23
CA GLY A 290 34.74 12.11 5.18
C GLY A 290 33.66 12.91 4.43
N PHE A 291 32.49 12.33 4.15
CA PHE A 291 31.36 13.02 3.52
C PHE A 291 30.09 12.89 4.36
N PRO A 292 29.16 13.86 4.29
CA PRO A 292 27.85 13.74 4.91
C PRO A 292 27.15 12.49 4.40
N LEU A 293 26.48 11.78 5.30
CA LEU A 293 25.77 10.55 5.02
C LEU A 293 24.50 10.84 4.21
N ASP A 294 24.35 10.12 3.09
CA ASP A 294 23.10 10.05 2.33
C ASP A 294 22.29 8.79 2.69
N GLY A 295 22.25 8.42 3.98
CA GLY A 295 21.42 7.33 4.46
C GLY A 295 22.07 6.42 5.50
N ASP A 296 21.29 5.45 5.92
CA ASP A 296 21.58 4.49 6.97
C ASP A 296 21.70 3.08 6.41
N ARG A 297 22.44 2.18 7.10
CA ARG A 297 22.62 0.80 6.62
C ARG A 297 21.43 -0.09 6.99
N VAL A 298 21.05 -0.97 6.08
CA VAL A 298 19.92 -1.88 6.27
C VAL A 298 20.39 -3.19 6.90
N MET A 299 19.66 -3.63 7.93
CA MET A 299 19.81 -4.91 8.61
C MET A 299 18.51 -5.69 8.49
N LEU A 300 18.61 -6.99 8.18
CA LEU A 300 17.46 -7.87 8.04
C LEU A 300 17.56 -9.02 9.04
N LEU A 301 16.44 -9.36 9.66
CA LEU A 301 16.33 -10.56 10.47
C LEU A 301 16.10 -11.74 9.52
N VAL A 302 17.07 -12.66 9.46
CA VAL A 302 17.03 -13.84 8.58
C VAL A 302 17.17 -15.12 9.39
N ASN A 303 16.57 -16.20 8.90
CA ASN A 303 16.72 -17.50 9.53
C ASN A 303 18.14 -18.03 9.28
N SER A 304 18.83 -18.50 10.32
CA SER A 304 20.21 -18.99 10.27
C SER A 304 20.39 -20.25 9.41
N SER A 305 19.30 -20.84 8.90
CA SER A 305 19.28 -22.10 8.14
C SER A 305 20.13 -22.16 6.86
N ALA A 306 20.82 -21.09 6.48
CA ALA A 306 21.79 -21.10 5.37
C ALA A 306 22.91 -22.13 5.60
N ASP A 307 23.15 -22.57 6.84
CA ASP A 307 24.09 -23.62 7.22
C ASP A 307 23.44 -25.02 7.43
N GLY A 308 22.13 -25.15 7.16
CA GLY A 308 21.37 -26.38 7.36
C GLY A 308 20.99 -26.69 8.81
N ARG A 309 21.22 -25.78 9.76
CA ARG A 309 20.78 -25.92 11.16
C ARG A 309 19.52 -25.10 11.41
N THR A 310 18.60 -25.65 12.21
CA THR A 310 17.48 -24.90 12.79
C THR A 310 18.02 -24.01 13.91
N GLY A 311 18.65 -22.88 13.54
CA GLY A 311 19.16 -21.89 14.47
C GLY A 311 18.16 -20.76 14.71
N ASP A 312 18.35 -20.03 15.79
CA ASP A 312 17.62 -18.78 16.06
C ASP A 312 17.84 -17.77 14.91
N PRO A 313 16.86 -16.90 14.63
CA PRO A 313 17.01 -15.87 13.62
C PRO A 313 18.12 -14.89 14.00
N VAL A 314 18.88 -14.42 13.00
CA VAL A 314 20.04 -13.55 13.17
C VAL A 314 19.89 -12.26 12.37
N TRP A 315 20.42 -11.17 12.92
CA TRP A 315 20.50 -9.89 12.22
C TRP A 315 21.68 -9.90 11.25
N ALA A 316 21.37 -9.73 9.96
CA ALA A 316 22.35 -9.77 8.88
C ALA A 316 22.32 -8.46 8.08
N PRO A 317 23.48 -7.83 7.80
CA PRO A 317 23.55 -6.66 6.94
C PRO A 317 23.14 -6.99 5.50
N LEU A 318 22.44 -6.04 4.88
CA LEU A 318 22.08 -6.10 3.47
C LEU A 318 23.26 -5.62 2.60
N CYS A 319 23.65 -6.45 1.65
CA CYS A 319 24.71 -6.21 0.69
C CYS A 319 24.21 -5.42 -0.50
N ALA A 320 25.01 -4.44 -0.93
CA ALA A 320 24.81 -3.77 -2.20
C ALA A 320 25.25 -4.71 -3.34
N SER A 321 24.41 -4.86 -4.36
CA SER A 321 24.78 -5.53 -5.60
C SER A 321 25.69 -4.65 -6.46
N ASP A 322 26.31 -5.22 -7.50
CA ASP A 322 27.11 -4.42 -8.45
C ASP A 322 26.28 -3.34 -9.15
N ALA A 323 24.98 -3.60 -9.35
CA ALA A 323 24.03 -2.63 -9.90
C ALA A 323 23.73 -1.49 -8.92
N ASP A 324 23.81 -1.72 -7.61
CA ASP A 324 23.61 -0.69 -6.60
C ASP A 324 24.83 0.22 -6.44
N VAL A 325 26.03 -0.33 -6.67
CA VAL A 325 27.28 0.42 -6.66
C VAL A 325 27.37 1.37 -7.86
N ASN A 326 26.86 0.95 -9.02
CA ASN A 326 26.86 1.73 -10.26
C ASN A 326 25.46 1.79 -10.86
N PRO A 327 24.54 2.56 -10.26
CA PRO A 327 23.16 2.50 -10.67
C PRO A 327 22.90 3.19 -12.00
N ALA A 328 22.19 2.49 -12.88
CA ALA A 328 21.68 3.07 -14.12
C ALA A 328 20.40 3.91 -13.91
N SER A 329 19.66 3.68 -12.82
CA SER A 329 18.41 4.37 -12.47
C SER A 329 18.37 4.78 -11.00
N GLN A 330 17.61 5.85 -10.71
CA GLN A 330 17.31 6.30 -9.35
C GLN A 330 16.20 5.50 -8.68
N ASP A 331 15.31 4.87 -9.46
CA ASP A 331 14.25 4.03 -8.92
C ASP A 331 14.84 2.75 -8.33
N ASP A 332 14.77 2.65 -7.01
CA ASP A 332 15.22 1.49 -6.28
C ASP A 332 14.08 0.85 -5.50
N SER A 333 13.59 -0.26 -6.05
CA SER A 333 12.51 -1.06 -5.49
C SER A 333 12.84 -1.62 -4.09
N VAL A 334 14.10 -1.88 -3.79
CA VAL A 334 14.53 -2.38 -2.47
C VAL A 334 14.39 -1.26 -1.43
N ALA A 335 14.86 -0.05 -1.75
CA ALA A 335 14.69 1.12 -0.89
C ALA A 335 13.21 1.44 -0.66
N TYR A 336 12.37 1.34 -1.70
CA TYR A 336 10.93 1.54 -1.60
C TYR A 336 10.29 0.58 -0.58
N ILE A 337 10.47 -0.73 -0.76
CA ILE A 337 9.89 -1.72 0.15
C ILE A 337 10.46 -1.57 1.56
N ALA A 338 11.78 -1.38 1.70
CA ALA A 338 12.43 -1.27 3.00
C ALA A 338 11.91 -0.08 3.83
N CYS A 339 11.85 1.10 3.21
CA CYS A 339 11.34 2.30 3.88
C CYS A 339 9.87 2.14 4.28
N HIS A 340 9.02 1.63 3.37
CA HIS A 340 7.63 1.39 3.71
C HIS A 340 7.49 0.33 4.81
N GLN A 341 8.26 -0.76 4.78
CA GLN A 341 8.25 -1.78 5.82
C GLN A 341 8.68 -1.24 7.19
N LEU A 342 9.70 -0.37 7.26
CA LEU A 342 10.15 0.26 8.51
C LEU A 342 9.08 1.13 9.17
N ASN A 343 8.21 1.70 8.34
CA ASN A 343 7.06 2.46 8.82
C ASN A 343 5.81 1.61 8.90
N ASN A 344 5.88 0.28 8.82
CA ASN A 344 4.73 -0.62 8.81
C ASN A 344 3.69 -0.27 7.73
N TRP A 345 4.16 0.17 6.57
CA TRP A 345 3.37 0.72 5.47
C TRP A 345 2.46 1.87 5.88
N PHE A 346 2.75 2.48 7.02
CA PHE A 346 2.00 3.59 7.56
C PHE A 346 2.30 4.80 6.71
N ASN A 347 1.38 5.12 5.81
CA ASN A 347 1.29 6.46 5.25
C ASN A 347 0.53 7.30 6.28
N ALA A 348 1.22 7.71 7.36
CA ALA A 348 0.67 8.69 8.30
C ALA A 348 0.23 9.92 7.50
N LEU A 349 -1.02 10.35 7.64
CA LEU A 349 -1.58 11.45 6.86
C LEU A 349 -0.69 12.71 6.98
N GLY A 350 -0.11 13.13 5.85
CA GLY A 350 0.82 14.25 5.74
C GLY A 350 2.28 13.82 5.52
N TYR A 351 2.73 12.66 5.98
CA TYR A 351 4.12 12.24 5.76
C TYR A 351 4.24 11.42 4.49
N HIS A 352 4.77 12.04 3.44
CA HIS A 352 5.27 11.30 2.30
C HIS A 352 6.65 10.76 2.62
N MET A 353 6.77 9.45 2.53
CA MET A 353 8.06 8.81 2.49
C MET A 353 8.63 8.99 1.09
N TYR A 354 9.82 9.57 0.99
CA TYR A 354 10.58 9.61 -0.25
C TYR A 354 11.71 8.59 -0.13
N PRO A 355 11.42 7.29 -0.32
CA PRO A 355 12.46 6.28 -0.24
C PRO A 355 13.51 6.57 -1.29
N SER A 356 14.76 6.67 -0.86
CA SER A 356 15.89 6.79 -1.76
C SER A 356 16.97 5.81 -1.34
N ARG A 357 17.63 5.22 -2.34
CA ARG A 357 18.85 4.47 -2.09
C ARG A 357 19.95 5.46 -1.72
N GLY A 358 20.63 5.18 -0.61
CA GLY A 358 21.81 5.94 -0.20
C GLY A 358 23.07 5.53 -0.98
N LYS A 359 24.17 6.23 -0.72
CA LYS A 359 25.47 5.82 -1.28
C LYS A 359 25.94 4.52 -0.60
N PRO A 360 26.27 3.45 -1.35
CA PRO A 360 26.75 2.21 -0.76
C PRO A 360 28.02 2.42 0.06
N LEU A 361 28.08 1.80 1.23
CA LEU A 361 29.19 1.97 2.17
C LEU A 361 30.23 0.87 1.98
N ARG A 362 31.49 1.25 1.83
CA ARG A 362 32.57 0.28 1.62
C ARG A 362 32.86 -0.48 2.92
N ILE A 363 32.87 -1.81 2.85
CA ILE A 363 33.23 -2.66 3.96
C ILE A 363 34.75 -2.54 4.22
N PRO A 364 35.19 -2.22 5.45
CA PRO A 364 36.60 -2.19 5.79
C PRO A 364 37.22 -3.58 5.65
N LYS A 365 38.37 -3.66 4.99
CA LYS A 365 39.10 -4.94 4.80
C LYS A 365 39.77 -5.45 6.08
N VAL A 366 40.08 -4.53 6.99
CA VAL A 366 40.75 -4.81 8.26
C VAL A 366 39.92 -4.14 9.35
N PRO A 367 39.59 -4.83 10.45
CA PRO A 367 39.03 -4.18 11.62
C PRO A 367 40.01 -3.08 12.04
N LEU A 368 39.63 -1.83 11.87
CA LEU A 368 40.41 -0.73 12.43
C LEU A 368 40.34 -0.92 13.95
N ALA A 369 41.49 -1.00 14.61
CA ALA A 369 41.52 -0.87 16.05
C ALA A 369 40.82 0.46 16.39
N PRO A 370 39.99 0.53 17.45
CA PRO A 370 39.40 1.79 17.88
C PRO A 370 40.51 2.75 18.31
N SER A 371 41.06 3.49 17.35
CA SER A 371 42.12 4.45 17.56
C SER A 371 41.48 5.83 17.60
N GLY A 372 41.64 6.55 18.71
CA GLY A 372 41.24 7.95 18.79
C GLY A 372 39.78 8.22 19.20
N GLY A 373 39.22 7.42 20.12
CA GLY A 373 37.96 7.78 20.79
C GLY A 373 36.68 7.59 19.95
N MET A 374 36.74 6.89 18.81
CA MET A 374 35.56 6.48 18.06
C MET A 374 34.62 5.67 18.96
N LYS A 375 33.34 6.07 19.05
CA LYS A 375 32.37 5.44 19.95
C LYS A 375 31.83 4.10 19.42
N SER A 376 31.90 3.89 18.11
CA SER A 376 31.44 2.67 17.45
C SER A 376 32.25 2.42 16.17
N VAL A 377 32.71 1.18 15.99
CA VAL A 377 33.47 0.73 14.81
C VAL A 377 32.75 -0.47 14.20
N PHE A 378 32.37 -0.35 12.93
CA PHE A 378 31.84 -1.46 12.16
C PHE A 378 32.92 -2.54 11.99
N ASN A 379 32.67 -3.73 12.53
CA ASN A 379 33.53 -4.90 12.35
C ASN A 379 32.76 -5.98 11.59
N PRO A 380 33.15 -6.32 10.34
CA PRO A 380 32.46 -7.36 9.57
C PRO A 380 32.50 -8.73 10.26
N SER A 381 33.51 -8.99 11.11
CA SER A 381 33.64 -10.27 11.82
C SER A 381 32.57 -10.48 12.90
N ASN A 382 31.82 -9.43 13.28
CA ASN A 382 30.72 -9.54 14.23
C ASN A 382 29.45 -10.13 13.58
N TYR A 383 29.42 -10.28 12.25
CA TYR A 383 28.27 -10.78 11.51
C TYR A 383 28.58 -12.16 10.93
N THR A 384 27.74 -13.13 11.28
CA THR A 384 27.84 -14.50 10.76
C THR A 384 27.13 -14.69 9.43
N HIS A 385 26.21 -13.79 9.09
CA HIS A 385 25.35 -13.86 7.91
C HIS A 385 25.28 -12.51 7.20
N TRP A 386 25.09 -12.56 5.89
CA TRP A 386 25.01 -11.42 4.98
C TRP A 386 23.91 -11.69 3.97
N VAL A 387 23.14 -10.67 3.61
CA VAL A 387 21.97 -10.85 2.74
C VAL A 387 22.18 -10.11 1.44
N THR A 388 21.90 -10.74 0.31
CA THR A 388 21.88 -10.09 -1.01
C THR A 388 20.53 -10.31 -1.67
N VAL A 389 19.94 -9.28 -2.28
CA VAL A 389 18.75 -9.46 -3.12
C VAL A 389 19.21 -10.04 -4.46
N VAL A 390 18.63 -11.16 -4.90
CA VAL A 390 18.98 -11.83 -6.15
C VAL A 390 17.80 -11.92 -7.11
N GLY A 391 17.97 -11.45 -8.35
CA GLY A 391 16.96 -11.53 -9.41
C GLY A 391 16.22 -10.21 -9.69
N SER A 392 15.39 -10.20 -10.73
CA SER A 392 14.62 -9.01 -11.14
C SER A 392 13.41 -8.80 -10.26
N ALA A 393 13.29 -7.61 -9.69
CA ALA A 393 12.29 -7.26 -8.71
C ALA A 393 10.96 -6.92 -9.40
N ASN A 394 10.15 -7.92 -9.75
CA ASN A 394 8.71 -7.68 -9.80
C ASN A 394 8.26 -7.48 -8.36
N ILE A 395 8.21 -6.21 -7.95
CA ILE A 395 7.84 -5.80 -6.59
C ILE A 395 6.35 -5.59 -6.40
N GLN A 396 5.53 -5.83 -7.42
CA GLN A 396 4.09 -5.65 -7.29
C GLN A 396 3.53 -6.60 -6.23
N GLY A 397 2.88 -6.01 -5.22
CA GLY A 397 2.24 -6.73 -4.14
C GLY A 397 3.19 -7.18 -3.01
N LEU A 398 4.50 -6.91 -3.11
CA LEU A 398 5.44 -7.22 -2.04
C LEU A 398 5.34 -6.16 -0.93
N ARG A 399 5.26 -6.61 0.31
CA ARG A 399 5.16 -5.78 1.52
C ARG A 399 6.41 -5.87 2.40
N MET A 400 7.31 -6.81 2.14
CA MET A 400 8.53 -6.96 2.94
C MET A 400 9.75 -7.23 2.07
N VAL A 401 10.91 -6.76 2.51
CA VAL A 401 12.19 -7.07 1.88
C VAL A 401 12.44 -8.59 1.92
N GLN A 402 11.93 -9.28 2.93
CA GLN A 402 11.98 -10.75 3.08
C GLN A 402 11.20 -11.51 2.01
N GLU A 403 10.23 -10.88 1.35
CA GLU A 403 9.47 -11.49 0.25
C GLU A 403 10.21 -11.38 -1.10
N LEU A 404 11.26 -10.54 -1.16
CA LEU A 404 12.18 -10.57 -2.28
C LEU A 404 12.94 -11.90 -2.28
N LYS A 405 13.46 -12.27 -3.43
CA LYS A 405 14.34 -13.42 -3.52
C LYS A 405 15.69 -13.05 -2.90
N LEU A 406 15.89 -13.46 -1.65
CA LEU A 406 17.10 -13.21 -0.88
C LEU A 406 18.09 -14.38 -1.01
N GLN A 407 19.39 -14.07 -1.11
CA GLN A 407 20.48 -14.99 -0.94
C GLN A 407 21.19 -14.65 0.38
N VAL A 408 21.24 -15.60 1.31
CA VAL A 408 21.95 -15.45 2.57
C VAL A 408 23.30 -16.18 2.48
N THR A 409 24.40 -15.52 2.84
CA THR A 409 25.76 -16.07 2.80
C THR A 409 26.47 -15.89 4.14
N THR A 410 27.45 -16.75 4.43
CA THR A 410 28.31 -16.62 5.63
C THR A 410 29.57 -15.77 5.38
N THR A 411 29.82 -15.43 4.13
CA THR A 411 30.91 -14.53 3.73
C THR A 411 30.40 -13.10 3.53
N PRO A 412 31.23 -12.07 3.79
CA PRO A 412 30.88 -10.68 3.50
C PRO A 412 30.46 -10.43 2.06
N CYS A 413 29.80 -9.30 1.85
CA CYS A 413 29.25 -8.89 0.56
C CYS A 413 30.28 -9.04 -0.58
N PRO A 414 29.97 -9.80 -1.65
CA PRO A 414 30.90 -10.00 -2.77
C PRO A 414 31.35 -8.69 -3.43
N SER A 415 30.47 -7.69 -3.48
CA SER A 415 30.78 -6.34 -3.98
C SER A 415 31.77 -5.58 -3.09
N GLY A 416 31.87 -5.95 -1.81
CA GLY A 416 32.58 -5.19 -0.79
C GLY A 416 31.83 -3.96 -0.28
N TYR A 417 30.52 -3.85 -0.56
CA TYR A 417 29.69 -2.71 -0.15
C TYR A 417 28.41 -3.14 0.58
N LEU A 418 28.04 -2.35 1.59
CA LEU A 418 26.76 -2.42 2.28
C LEU A 418 25.72 -1.58 1.54
N TYR A 419 24.49 -2.06 1.52
CA TYR A 419 23.34 -1.32 1.01
C TYR A 419 22.84 -0.31 2.05
N THR A 420 22.55 0.90 1.59
CA THR A 420 22.05 1.99 2.42
C THR A 420 20.78 2.59 1.84
N ILE A 421 19.92 3.10 2.72
CA ILE A 421 18.69 3.79 2.34
C ILE A 421 18.56 5.08 3.14
N ALA A 422 17.89 6.06 2.56
CA ALA A 422 17.32 7.17 3.30
C ALA A 422 15.79 7.06 3.17
N CYS A 423 15.10 7.16 4.31
CA CYS A 423 13.65 7.16 4.38
C CYS A 423 13.13 8.50 4.91
N PRO A 424 13.48 9.64 4.27
CA PRO A 424 13.00 10.93 4.72
C PRO A 424 11.49 10.96 4.70
N GLN A 425 10.93 11.31 5.86
CA GLN A 425 9.52 11.60 6.01
C GLN A 425 9.36 13.11 5.86
N VAL A 426 8.69 13.53 4.79
CA VAL A 426 8.41 14.95 4.56
C VAL A 426 6.94 15.18 4.84
N LEU A 427 6.64 16.11 5.74
CA LEU A 427 5.30 16.63 5.92
C LEU A 427 4.91 17.39 4.64
N ARG A 428 3.92 16.89 3.91
CA ARG A 428 3.31 17.54 2.75
C ARG A 428 2.37 18.64 3.17
#